data_AF-A0AA37S7D9-F1
#
_entry.id   AF-A0AA37S7D9-F1
#
_cell.length_a   1.000
_cell.length_b   1.000
_cell.length_c   1.000
_cell.angle_alpha   90.00
_cell.angle_beta   90.00
_cell.angle_gamma   90.00
#
_symmetry.space_group_name_H-M   'P 1'
#
loop_
_entity.id
_entity.type
_entity.pdbx_description
1 polymer ?
#
loop_
_entity_poly.entity_id
_entity_poly.type
_entity_poly.pdbx_seq_one_letter_code
_entity_poly.pdbx_strand_id
1 'polypeptide(L)'
;MSWTTDLLANEQHQHTLIIDGAEFETVKSAIVQCADKAFSMFDETVLDTSMFCLFEWQADEGTLTVVVTDETKQSEGKHRVSVVLPELRGEQSEDFLEPDFLEDMQAFIRDYLTTCLPFLQFSLIAAFSLGNRQTVKML
;
A
#
# COMPACT_ATOMS: atom_id res chain seq x y z
N MET A 1 -13.94 12.42 0.16
CA MET A 1 -13.17 11.93 1.33
C MET A 1 -11.86 12.72 1.37
N SER A 2 -11.33 13.05 2.54
CA SER A 2 -10.14 13.90 2.68
C SER A 2 -9.02 13.15 3.37
N TRP A 3 -7.80 13.29 2.86
CA TRP A 3 -6.60 12.72 3.48
C TRP A 3 -6.29 13.45 4.80
N THR A 4 -6.06 12.68 5.86
CA THR A 4 -5.42 13.16 7.08
C THR A 4 -3.91 13.02 6.93
N THR A 5 -3.14 13.95 7.46
CA THR A 5 -1.67 13.90 7.39
C THR A 5 -1.08 14.18 8.75
N ASP A 6 -0.31 13.23 9.26
CA ASP A 6 0.36 13.28 10.55
C ASP A 6 1.88 13.22 10.36
N LEU A 7 2.63 13.92 11.22
CA LEU A 7 4.08 13.82 11.27
C LEU A 7 4.45 12.82 12.38
N LEU A 8 5.12 11.74 11.99
CA LEU A 8 5.60 10.72 12.92
C LEU A 8 6.90 11.16 13.62
N ALA A 9 7.24 10.50 14.72
CA ALA A 9 8.40 10.85 15.55
C ALA A 9 9.75 10.72 14.82
N ASN A 10 9.81 9.96 13.72
CA ASN A 10 10.96 9.79 12.83
C ASN A 10 10.98 10.79 11.67
N GLU A 11 10.22 11.88 11.74
CA GLU A 11 10.05 12.88 10.67
C GLU A 11 9.41 12.34 9.37
N GLN A 12 8.84 11.14 9.44
CA GLN A 12 8.08 10.56 8.34
C GLN A 12 6.66 11.13 8.31
N HIS A 13 6.15 11.43 7.12
CA HIS A 13 4.78 11.88 6.93
C HIS A 13 3.87 10.66 6.69
N GLN A 14 2.86 10.50 7.55
CA GLN A 14 1.82 9.49 7.38
C GLN A 14 0.57 10.16 6.80
N HIS A 15 0.13 9.68 5.64
CA HIS A 15 -1.11 10.10 5.01
C HIS A 15 -2.14 9.00 5.17
N THR A 16 -3.31 9.31 5.72
CA THR A 16 -4.35 8.31 5.98
C THR A 16 -5.68 8.74 5.39
N LEU A 17 -6.35 7.81 4.72
CA LEU A 17 -7.71 7.96 4.21
C LEU A 17 -8.56 6.80 4.76
N ILE A 18 -9.78 7.10 5.18
CA ILE A 18 -10.74 6.08 5.59
C ILE A 18 -11.79 5.95 4.49
N ILE A 19 -12.05 4.73 4.04
CA ILE A 19 -13.05 4.38 3.03
C ILE A 19 -13.95 3.32 3.64
N ASP A 20 -15.26 3.62 3.68
CA ASP A 20 -16.26 2.66 4.14
C ASP A 20 -16.65 1.72 2.98
N GLY A 21 -16.73 0.42 3.26
CA GLY A 21 -17.23 -0.60 2.34
C GLY A 21 -16.30 -1.80 2.22
N ALA A 22 -16.89 -2.95 1.90
CA ALA A 22 -16.20 -4.23 1.80
C ALA A 22 -16.22 -4.82 0.38
N GLU A 23 -16.96 -4.22 -0.57
CA GLU A 23 -17.01 -4.75 -1.93
C GLU A 23 -15.64 -4.64 -2.62
N PHE A 24 -15.30 -5.63 -3.45
CA PHE A 24 -13.99 -5.64 -4.11
C PHE A 24 -13.76 -4.42 -5.02
N GLU A 25 -14.81 -3.84 -5.61
CA GLU A 25 -14.70 -2.58 -6.36
C GLU A 25 -14.31 -1.39 -5.47
N THR A 26 -14.78 -1.35 -4.21
CA THR A 26 -14.36 -0.38 -3.20
C THR A 26 -12.88 -0.58 -2.87
N VAL A 27 -12.43 -1.83 -2.75
CA VAL A 27 -11.01 -2.16 -2.51
C VAL A 27 -10.12 -1.79 -3.69
N LYS A 28 -10.54 -2.04 -4.93
CA LYS A 28 -9.83 -1.57 -6.14
C LYS A 28 -9.67 -0.06 -6.13
N SER A 29 -10.75 0.66 -5.82
CA SER A 29 -10.70 2.12 -5.70
C SER A 29 -9.77 2.58 -4.59
N ALA A 30 -9.77 1.90 -3.43
CA ALA A 30 -8.86 2.16 -2.32
C ALA A 30 -7.39 1.95 -2.73
N ILE A 31 -7.09 0.85 -3.42
CA ILE A 31 -5.75 0.53 -3.95
C ILE A 31 -5.27 1.65 -4.87
N VAL A 32 -6.08 2.05 -5.87
CA VAL A 32 -5.71 3.11 -6.82
C VAL A 32 -5.49 4.44 -6.11
N GLN A 33 -6.39 4.83 -5.19
CA GLN A 33 -6.24 6.07 -4.44
C GLN A 33 -5.00 6.08 -3.55
N CYS A 34 -4.68 4.95 -2.92
CA CYS A 34 -3.48 4.81 -2.10
C CYS A 34 -2.21 4.91 -2.96
N ALA A 35 -2.17 4.18 -4.07
CA ALA A 35 -1.05 4.15 -5.00
C ALA A 35 -0.81 5.51 -5.66
N ASP A 36 -1.85 6.12 -6.26
CA ASP A 36 -1.75 7.45 -6.89
C ASP A 36 -1.23 8.50 -5.89
N LYS A 37 -1.72 8.45 -4.64
CA LYS A 37 -1.29 9.37 -3.60
C LYS A 37 0.18 9.14 -3.23
N ALA A 38 0.62 7.90 -3.06
CA ALA A 38 2.03 7.58 -2.80
C ALA A 38 2.93 8.01 -3.97
N PHE A 39 2.51 7.73 -5.20
CA PHE A 39 3.31 8.01 -6.40
C PHE A 39 3.43 9.50 -6.67
N SER A 40 2.42 10.29 -6.31
CA SER A 40 2.50 11.75 -6.35
C SER A 40 3.60 12.34 -5.45
N MET A 41 4.16 11.54 -4.54
CA MET A 41 5.20 11.94 -3.58
C MET A 41 6.54 11.23 -3.86
N PHE A 42 6.66 10.50 -4.96
CA PHE A 42 7.88 9.76 -5.27
C PHE A 42 9.11 10.65 -5.44
N ASP A 43 8.95 11.85 -5.98
CA ASP A 43 10.05 12.82 -6.11
C ASP A 43 10.71 13.20 -4.76
N GLU A 44 9.97 13.10 -3.65
CA GLU A 44 10.47 13.36 -2.30
C GLU A 44 10.80 12.09 -1.50
N THR A 45 10.31 10.94 -1.97
CA THR A 45 10.36 9.68 -1.22
C THR A 45 11.41 8.72 -1.77
N VAL A 46 11.62 8.71 -3.09
CA VAL A 46 12.55 7.82 -3.76
C VAL A 46 13.96 8.40 -3.69
N LEU A 47 14.84 7.67 -3.02
CA LEU A 47 16.26 7.98 -2.86
C LEU A 47 17.11 6.97 -3.66
N ASP A 48 18.41 7.25 -3.84
CA ASP A 48 19.34 6.33 -4.52
C ASP A 48 19.41 4.93 -3.90
N THR A 49 19.07 4.81 -2.61
CA THR A 49 19.04 3.54 -1.87
C THR A 49 17.68 2.84 -1.91
N SER A 50 16.67 3.46 -2.53
CA SER A 50 15.32 2.90 -2.63
C SER A 50 15.30 1.76 -3.63
N MET A 51 14.68 0.65 -3.24
CA MET A 51 14.63 -0.57 -4.05
C MET A 51 13.21 -1.09 -4.22
N PHE A 52 12.37 -0.98 -3.18
CA PHE A 52 11.02 -1.55 -3.20
C PHE A 52 9.95 -0.48 -3.09
N CYS A 53 8.85 -0.68 -3.79
CA CYS A 53 7.55 -0.10 -3.46
C CYS A 53 6.70 -1.21 -2.85
N LEU A 54 6.52 -1.16 -1.54
CA LEU A 54 5.78 -2.17 -0.79
C LEU A 54 4.32 -1.80 -0.67
N PHE A 55 3.46 -2.76 -1.01
CA PHE A 55 2.04 -2.78 -0.73
C PHE A 55 1.81 -3.71 0.46
N GLU A 56 1.47 -3.14 1.60
CA GLU A 56 1.35 -3.88 2.85
C GLU A 56 -0.10 -3.95 3.29
N TRP A 57 -0.62 -5.15 3.42
CA TRP A 57 -1.95 -5.37 3.97
C TRP A 57 -1.86 -5.79 5.44
N GLN A 58 -2.41 -4.97 6.34
CA GLN A 58 -2.59 -5.27 7.75
C GLN A 58 -4.04 -5.69 8.01
N ALA A 59 -4.29 -7.01 8.00
CA ALA A 59 -5.62 -7.58 8.17
C ALA A 59 -6.30 -7.21 9.50
N ASP A 60 -5.54 -7.19 10.60
CA ASP A 60 -6.04 -6.82 11.94
C ASP A 60 -6.52 -5.37 12.04
N GLU A 61 -6.12 -4.53 11.08
CA GLU A 61 -6.43 -3.12 10.99
C GLU A 61 -7.29 -2.78 9.76
N GLY A 62 -7.53 -3.74 8.84
CA GLY A 62 -8.16 -3.48 7.56
C GLY A 62 -7.43 -2.42 6.74
N THR A 63 -6.09 -2.37 6.84
CA THR A 63 -5.31 -1.23 6.32
C THR A 63 -4.39 -1.67 5.19
N LEU A 64 -4.42 -0.94 4.08
CA LEU A 64 -3.46 -1.04 2.98
C LEU A 64 -2.49 0.14 3.07
N THR A 65 -1.20 -0.15 3.20
CA THR A 65 -0.14 0.86 3.22
C THR A 65 0.75 0.73 1.98
N VAL A 66 1.03 1.84 1.32
CA VAL A 66 2.04 1.95 0.26
C VAL A 66 3.23 2.74 0.80
N VAL A 67 4.41 2.15 0.71
CA VAL A 67 5.65 2.77 1.18
C VAL A 67 6.85 2.36 0.34
N VAL A 68 7.78 3.28 0.12
CA VAL A 68 9.05 2.99 -0.54
C VAL A 68 10.07 2.55 0.50
N THR A 69 10.84 1.50 0.23
CA THR A 69 11.89 1.02 1.14
C THR A 69 13.19 0.70 0.45
N ASP A 70 14.25 0.59 1.24
CA ASP A 70 15.54 0.02 0.84
C ASP A 70 15.49 -1.51 0.63
N GLU A 71 16.64 -2.12 0.32
CA GLU A 71 16.77 -3.57 0.13
C GLU A 71 16.34 -4.39 1.37
N THR A 72 16.62 -3.85 2.56
CA THR A 72 16.35 -4.49 3.85
C THR A 72 14.88 -4.43 4.25
N LYS A 73 14.11 -3.54 3.61
CA LYS A 73 12.69 -3.24 3.89
C LYS A 73 12.46 -2.64 5.28
N GLN A 74 13.54 -2.21 5.93
CA GLN A 74 13.50 -1.59 7.26
C GLN A 74 13.61 -0.08 7.18
N SER A 75 14.30 0.46 6.16
CA SER A 75 14.38 1.90 5.96
C SER A 75 13.28 2.34 5.01
N GLU A 76 12.28 3.02 5.56
CA GLU A 76 11.20 3.61 4.78
C GLU A 76 11.57 4.99 4.27
N GLY A 77 10.99 5.34 3.12
CA GLY A 77 11.03 6.69 2.59
C GLY A 77 10.21 7.67 3.43
N LYS A 78 10.37 8.96 3.09
CA LYS A 78 9.79 10.10 3.81
C LYS A 78 8.26 10.06 3.93
N HIS A 79 7.57 9.46 2.97
CA HIS A 79 6.11 9.39 2.94
C HIS A 79 5.60 7.95 3.06
N ARG A 80 4.63 7.76 3.94
CA ARG A 80 3.82 6.55 4.09
C ARG A 80 2.37 6.89 3.79
N VAL A 81 1.74 6.15 2.90
CA VAL A 81 0.35 6.39 2.51
C VAL A 81 -0.49 5.18 2.85
N SER A 82 -1.56 5.37 3.60
CA SER A 82 -2.41 4.28 4.09
C SER A 82 -3.88 4.57 3.80
N VAL A 83 -4.60 3.54 3.37
CA VAL A 83 -6.05 3.53 3.32
C VAL A 83 -6.58 2.51 4.31
N VAL A 84 -7.51 2.94 5.16
CA VAL A 84 -8.20 2.10 6.14
C VAL A 84 -9.58 1.74 5.59
N LEU A 85 -9.88 0.45 5.55
CA LEU A 85 -11.16 -0.16 5.18
C LEU A 85 -11.71 -0.83 6.46
N PRO A 86 -12.45 -0.10 7.31
CA PRO A 86 -12.84 -0.59 8.63
C PRO A 86 -13.66 -1.88 8.61
N GLU A 87 -14.45 -2.09 7.56
CA GLU A 87 -15.27 -3.28 7.35
C GLU A 87 -14.44 -4.55 7.06
N LEU A 88 -13.15 -4.40 6.72
CA LEU A 88 -12.22 -5.50 6.46
C LEU A 88 -11.30 -5.79 7.65
N ARG A 89 -11.61 -5.26 8.84
CA ARG A 89 -10.77 -5.38 10.04
C ARG A 89 -11.07 -6.66 10.85
N GLY A 90 -10.03 -7.47 11.10
CA GLY A 90 -10.05 -8.58 12.08
C GLY A 90 -10.98 -9.75 11.73
N GLU A 91 -11.31 -10.62 12.71
CA GLU A 91 -12.11 -11.86 12.53
C GLU A 91 -13.55 -11.63 12.01
N GLN A 92 -14.00 -10.39 11.78
CA GLN A 92 -15.26 -10.11 11.06
C GLN A 92 -15.13 -10.38 9.54
N SER A 93 -13.92 -10.69 9.09
CA SER A 93 -13.52 -10.86 7.70
C SER A 93 -13.30 -12.34 7.33
N GLU A 94 -14.05 -13.30 7.92
CA GLU A 94 -13.89 -14.73 7.57
C GLU A 94 -14.07 -14.99 6.06
N ASP A 95 -14.78 -14.13 5.33
CA ASP A 95 -14.93 -14.15 3.86
C ASP A 95 -13.85 -13.32 3.09
N PHE A 96 -13.07 -12.45 3.76
CA PHE A 96 -12.15 -11.49 3.11
C PHE A 96 -10.66 -11.76 3.35
N LEU A 97 -10.36 -12.76 4.18
CA LEU A 97 -9.05 -13.44 4.21
C LEU A 97 -9.09 -14.75 3.43
N GLU A 98 -10.09 -14.94 2.55
CA GLU A 98 -10.02 -15.99 1.55
C GLU A 98 -8.77 -15.77 0.68
N PRO A 99 -7.96 -16.82 0.44
CA PRO A 99 -6.77 -16.72 -0.41
C PRO A 99 -7.05 -16.03 -1.74
N ASP A 100 -8.23 -16.28 -2.30
CA ASP A 100 -8.70 -15.72 -3.57
C ASP A 100 -8.81 -14.18 -3.52
N PHE A 101 -9.28 -13.59 -2.42
CA PHE A 101 -9.39 -12.14 -2.30
C PHE A 101 -8.02 -11.45 -2.28
N LEU A 102 -7.07 -12.01 -1.53
CA LEU A 102 -5.70 -11.50 -1.51
C LEU A 102 -4.99 -11.69 -2.86
N GLU A 103 -5.24 -12.81 -3.54
CA GLU A 103 -4.73 -13.04 -4.89
C GLU A 103 -5.33 -12.05 -5.89
N ASP A 104 -6.62 -11.76 -5.80
CA ASP A 104 -7.30 -10.77 -6.62
C ASP A 104 -6.76 -9.35 -6.37
N MET A 105 -6.52 -8.98 -5.11
CA MET A 105 -5.86 -7.71 -4.77
C MET A 105 -4.47 -7.63 -5.42
N GLN A 106 -3.65 -8.67 -5.30
CA GLN A 106 -2.30 -8.71 -5.87
C GLN A 106 -2.32 -8.66 -7.41
N ALA A 107 -3.23 -9.41 -8.03
CA ALA A 107 -3.42 -9.41 -9.48
C ALA A 107 -3.85 -8.01 -9.97
N PHE A 108 -4.79 -7.38 -9.27
CA PHE A 108 -5.22 -6.03 -9.59
C PHE A 108 -4.10 -5.00 -9.45
N ILE A 109 -3.31 -5.06 -8.36
CA ILE A 109 -2.15 -4.16 -8.19
C ILE A 109 -1.16 -4.37 -9.34
N ARG A 110 -0.81 -5.62 -9.66
CA ARG A 110 0.09 -5.96 -10.77
C ARG A 110 -0.39 -5.32 -12.07
N ASP A 111 -1.65 -5.56 -12.44
CA ASP A 111 -2.24 -5.03 -13.67
C ASP A 111 -2.24 -3.50 -13.69
N TYR A 112 -2.64 -2.87 -12.59
CA TYR A 112 -2.63 -1.41 -12.46
C TYR A 112 -1.23 -0.83 -12.63
N LEU A 113 -0.20 -1.42 -12.02
CA LEU A 113 1.19 -0.97 -12.13
C LEU A 113 1.73 -1.03 -13.57
N THR A 114 1.28 -1.99 -14.38
CA THR A 114 1.68 -2.04 -15.81
C THR A 114 1.20 -0.83 -16.62
N THR A 115 0.19 -0.12 -16.12
CA THR A 115 -0.40 1.06 -16.78
C THR A 115 -0.08 2.38 -16.06
N CYS A 116 0.56 2.31 -14.89
CA CYS A 116 0.80 3.47 -14.03
C CYS A 116 2.12 4.17 -14.38
N LEU A 117 2.04 5.20 -15.24
CA LEU A 117 3.21 5.97 -15.68
C LEU A 117 4.06 6.54 -14.53
N PRO A 118 3.49 7.14 -13.46
CA PRO A 118 4.29 7.61 -12.33
C PRO A 118 5.15 6.53 -11.69
N PHE A 119 4.65 5.29 -11.59
CA PHE A 119 5.43 4.18 -11.05
C PHE A 119 6.53 3.73 -12.04
N LEU A 120 6.18 3.59 -13.32
CA LEU A 120 7.10 3.12 -14.38
C LEU A 120 8.31 4.04 -14.63
N GLN A 121 8.25 5.29 -14.18
CA GLN A 121 9.36 6.24 -14.26
C GLN A 121 10.47 5.93 -13.25
N PHE A 122 10.19 5.18 -12.20
CA PHE A 122 11.17 4.80 -11.17
C PHE A 122 11.56 3.34 -11.31
N SER A 123 12.82 3.02 -11.03
CA SER A 123 13.35 1.64 -11.08
C SER A 123 13.06 0.85 -9.79
N LEU A 124 11.85 1.00 -9.24
CA LEU A 124 11.44 0.30 -8.02
C LEU A 124 10.87 -1.08 -8.34
N ILE A 125 11.10 -2.02 -7.44
CA ILE A 125 10.48 -3.34 -7.48
C ILE A 125 9.19 -3.29 -6.67
N ALA A 126 8.06 -3.56 -7.30
CA ALA A 126 6.80 -3.69 -6.58
C ALA A 126 6.74 -5.02 -5.84
N ALA A 127 6.39 -4.99 -4.56
CA ALA A 127 6.16 -6.20 -3.79
C ALA A 127 4.98 -6.02 -2.83
N PHE A 128 4.34 -7.14 -2.51
CA PHE A 128 3.21 -7.22 -1.60
C PHE A 128 3.59 -7.98 -0.33
N SER A 129 3.13 -7.52 0.83
CA SER A 129 3.32 -8.23 2.11
C SER A 129 2.03 -8.29 2.91
N LEU A 130 1.80 -9.42 3.57
CA LEU A 130 0.67 -9.63 4.47
C LEU A 130 1.15 -9.53 5.92
N GLY A 131 0.94 -8.38 6.56
CA GLY A 131 1.24 -8.10 7.97
C GLY A 131 2.72 -8.14 8.39
N ASN A 132 3.59 -8.86 7.68
CA ASN A 132 5.01 -9.00 8.00
C ASN A 132 5.89 -8.93 6.73
N ARG A 133 6.86 -8.01 6.75
CA ARG A 133 7.85 -7.80 5.67
C ARG A 133 8.87 -8.92 5.49
N GLN A 134 8.91 -9.91 6.37
CA GLN A 134 9.74 -11.11 6.21
C GLN A 134 9.27 -12.01 5.07
N THR A 135 8.00 -11.91 4.69
CA THR A 135 7.43 -12.64 3.56
C THR A 135 6.80 -11.65 2.59
N VAL A 136 7.56 -11.31 1.56
CA VAL A 136 7.08 -10.48 0.45
C VAL A 136 6.92 -11.30 -0.81
N LYS A 137 5.90 -11.01 -1.61
CA LYS A 137 5.68 -11.57 -2.94
C LYS A 137 5.89 -10.47 -3.98
N MET A 138 6.74 -10.74 -4.96
CA MET A 138 6.96 -9.80 -6.06
C MET A 138 5.68 -9.69 -6.90
N LEU A 139 5.28 -8.44 -7.16
CA LEU A 139 4.11 -8.11 -7.96
C LEU A 139 4.43 -8.02 -9.44
#